data_AF-A0AAN7X5S4-F1
#
_entry.id   AF-A0AAN7X5S4-F1
#
_cell.length_a   1.000
_cell.length_b   1.000
_cell.length_c   1.000
_cell.angle_alpha   90.00
_cell.angle_beta   90.00
_cell.angle_gamma   90.00
#
_symmetry.space_group_name_H-M   'P 1'
#
loop_
_entity.id
_entity.type
_entity.pdbx_description
1 polymer ?
#
loop_
_entity_poly.entity_id
_entity_poly.type
_entity_poly.pdbx_seq_one_letter_code
_entity_poly.pdbx_strand_id
1 'polypeptide(L)'
;MIEDKLTQLKFEDLLIFITGADEVPTLGFPSKPCINFYTQEAGQRRLPYTSTCAMTLFLPRGITEEQKLHNLLNQSVKDSWGFLKV
;
A
#
# COMPACT_ATOMS: atom_id res chain seq x y z
N MET A 1 20.35 -5.54 -10.57
CA MET A 1 20.22 -4.15 -11.02
C MET A 1 18.77 -3.78 -10.77
N ILE A 2 18.47 -2.73 -9.99
CA ILE A 2 17.10 -2.24 -9.85
C ILE A 2 16.89 -1.31 -11.04
N GLU A 3 15.93 -1.63 -11.89
CA GLU A 3 15.55 -0.79 -13.02
C GLU A 3 14.42 0.14 -12.55
N ASP A 4 14.57 1.43 -12.79
CA ASP A 4 13.48 2.38 -12.59
C ASP A 4 12.39 2.11 -13.64
N LYS A 5 11.24 1.64 -13.17
CA LYS A 5 10.05 1.44 -13.98
C LYS A 5 9.02 2.51 -13.65
N LEU A 6 8.45 3.11 -14.70
CA LEU A 6 7.33 4.01 -14.55
C LEU A 6 6.07 3.22 -14.15
N THR A 7 5.53 3.52 -12.98
CA THR A 7 4.22 3.02 -12.53
C THR A 7 3.25 4.18 -12.37
N GLN A 8 1.95 3.91 -12.55
CA GLN A 8 0.91 4.92 -12.31
C GLN A 8 0.76 5.28 -10.82
N LEU A 9 1.20 4.38 -9.93
CA LEU A 9 1.11 4.58 -8.49
C LEU A 9 2.26 5.46 -8.02
N LYS A 10 1.96 6.66 -7.55
CA LYS A 10 2.98 7.53 -6.97
C LYS A 10 3.41 7.04 -5.59
N PHE A 11 4.65 7.32 -5.23
CA PHE A 11 5.18 6.96 -3.92
C PHE A 11 4.44 7.70 -2.80
N GLU A 12 4.08 8.95 -3.02
CA GLU A 12 3.34 9.80 -2.08
C GLU A 12 1.93 9.23 -1.82
N ASP A 13 1.23 8.80 -2.87
CA ASP A 13 -0.08 8.16 -2.74
C ASP A 13 0.00 6.86 -1.92
N LEU A 14 1.09 6.10 -2.07
CA LEU A 14 1.34 4.91 -1.27
C LEU A 14 1.66 5.25 0.18
N LEU A 15 2.43 6.30 0.44
CA LEU A 15 2.72 6.76 1.79
C LEU A 15 1.44 7.20 2.51
N ILE A 16 0.60 8.00 1.85
CA ILE A 16 -0.72 8.40 2.38
C ILE A 16 -1.57 7.18 2.70
N PHE A 17 -1.58 6.19 1.80
CA PHE A 17 -2.30 4.94 2.04
C PHE A 17 -1.78 4.21 3.29
N ILE A 18 -0.46 4.23 3.55
CA ILE A 18 0.13 3.53 4.69
C ILE A 18 -0.04 4.31 6.00
N THR A 19 0.16 5.62 5.98
CA THR A 19 0.23 6.45 7.20
C THR A 19 -1.10 7.14 7.53
N GLY A 20 -1.98 7.30 6.54
CA GLY A 20 -3.16 8.14 6.62
C GLY A 20 -2.86 9.64 6.65
N ALA A 21 -1.62 10.06 6.35
CA ALA A 21 -1.19 11.45 6.38
C ALA A 21 -0.59 11.87 5.03
N ASP A 22 -1.03 13.01 4.52
CA ASP A 22 -0.53 13.69 3.32
C ASP A 22 0.80 14.38 3.52
N GLU A 23 1.12 14.73 4.76
CA GLU A 23 2.41 15.28 5.15
C GLU A 23 3.00 14.55 6.35
N VAL A 24 4.31 14.74 6.57
CA VAL A 24 4.97 14.25 7.78
C VAL A 24 4.47 15.08 8.97
N PRO A 25 3.94 14.45 10.04
CA PRO A 25 3.50 15.19 11.23
C PRO A 25 4.63 16.06 11.81
N THR A 26 4.28 17.15 12.48
CA THR A 26 5.27 18.09 13.06
C THR A 26 6.28 17.43 14.00
N LEU A 27 5.86 16.37 14.70
CA LEU A 27 6.71 15.58 15.60
C LEU A 27 7.31 14.33 14.92
N GLY A 28 7.13 14.18 13.61
CA GLY A 28 7.47 12.99 12.85
C GLY A 28 6.49 11.83 13.07
N PHE A 29 6.74 10.73 12.37
CA PHE A 29 6.00 9.48 12.56
C PHE A 29 6.54 8.71 13.77
N PRO A 30 5.67 8.03 14.55
CA PRO A 30 6.08 7.31 15.76
C PRO A 30 6.92 6.05 15.47
N SER A 31 6.86 5.54 14.24
CA SER A 31 7.62 4.38 13.77
C SER A 31 7.83 4.46 12.26
N LYS A 32 8.63 3.54 11.71
CA LYS A 32 8.83 3.44 10.26
C LYS A 32 7.70 2.60 9.65
N PRO A 33 7.28 2.91 8.40
CA PRO A 33 6.41 2.03 7.64
C PRO A 33 6.97 0.61 7.54
N CYS A 34 6.09 -0.38 7.71
CA CYS A 34 6.44 -1.80 7.61
C CYS A 34 5.64 -2.49 6.51
N ILE A 35 6.20 -3.58 5.97
CA ILE A 35 5.52 -4.45 5.01
C ILE A 35 5.37 -5.83 5.62
N ASN A 36 4.15 -6.30 5.72
CA ASN A 36 3.80 -7.65 6.13
C ASN A 36 3.13 -8.41 4.97
N PHE A 37 3.20 -9.74 5.04
CA PHE A 37 2.68 -10.60 3.97
C PHE A 37 1.64 -11.58 4.49
N TYR A 38 0.50 -11.65 3.82
CA TYR A 38 -0.58 -12.59 4.14
C TYR A 38 -0.79 -13.63 3.03
N THR A 39 -1.26 -14.81 3.42
CA THR A 39 -1.65 -15.87 2.49
C THR A 39 -3.10 -15.65 2.06
N GLN A 40 -3.39 -15.82 0.78
CA GLN A 40 -4.77 -15.81 0.28
C GLN A 40 -5.36 -17.21 0.42
N GLU A 41 -6.59 -17.30 0.95
CA GLU A 41 -7.33 -18.56 0.96
C GLU A 41 -7.78 -18.91 -0.47
N ALA A 42 -7.98 -20.21 -0.72
CA ALA A 42 -8.41 -20.69 -2.03
C ALA A 42 -9.72 -20.01 -2.46
N GLY A 43 -9.74 -19.45 -3.67
CA GLY A 43 -10.91 -18.73 -4.21
C GLY A 43 -11.09 -17.29 -3.72
N GLN A 44 -10.29 -16.81 -2.77
CA GLN A 44 -10.31 -15.41 -2.36
C GLN A 44 -9.36 -14.56 -3.20
N ARG A 45 -9.76 -13.31 -3.44
CA ARG A 45 -8.91 -12.26 -4.01
C ARG A 45 -8.94 -11.05 -3.10
N ARG A 46 -8.26 -11.15 -1.96
CA ARG A 46 -8.13 -10.01 -1.03
C ARG A 46 -7.22 -8.95 -1.64
N LEU A 47 -7.62 -7.68 -1.54
CA LEU A 47 -6.77 -6.56 -1.95
C LEU A 47 -5.67 -6.31 -0.90
N PRO A 48 -4.51 -5.75 -1.30
CA PRO A 48 -3.62 -5.09 -0.36
C PRO A 48 -4.39 -4.15 0.57
N TYR A 49 -3.97 -4.09 1.83
CA TYR A 49 -4.62 -3.23 2.81
C TYR A 49 -3.59 -2.68 3.78
N THR A 50 -3.99 -1.68 4.53
CA THR A 50 -3.14 -0.98 5.48
C THR A 50 -3.73 -0.99 6.88
N SER A 51 -2.87 -0.89 7.89
CA SER A 51 -3.23 -0.38 9.20
C SER A 51 -2.48 0.92 9.40
N THR A 52 -3.20 2.05 9.37
CA THR A 52 -2.60 3.39 9.50
C THR A 52 -2.00 3.61 10.87
N CYS A 53 -2.68 3.17 11.94
CA CYS A 53 -2.17 3.25 13.30
C CYS A 53 -0.86 2.46 13.50
N ALA A 54 -0.74 1.30 12.85
CA ALA A 54 0.48 0.50 12.90
C ALA A 54 1.47 0.81 11.76
N MET A 55 1.14 1.74 10.87
CA MET A 55 1.85 2.08 9.63
C MET A 55 2.36 0.84 8.89
N THR A 56 1.46 -0.12 8.67
CA THR A 56 1.81 -1.42 8.08
C THR A 56 1.02 -1.67 6.81
N LEU A 57 1.73 -1.88 5.70
CA LEU A 57 1.18 -2.38 4.44
C LEU A 57 1.15 -3.91 4.45
N PHE A 58 0.00 -4.49 4.14
CA PHE A 58 -0.18 -5.92 4.01
C PHE A 58 -0.27 -6.31 2.53
N LEU A 59 0.68 -7.12 2.06
CA LEU A 59 0.76 -7.61 0.68
C LEU A 59 0.36 -9.08 0.58
N PRO A 60 -0.35 -9.48 -0.49
CA PRO A 60 -0.65 -10.89 -0.75
C PRO A 60 0.61 -11.64 -1.19
N ARG A 61 0.81 -12.85 -0.66
CA ARG A 61 1.82 -13.81 -1.14
C ARG A 61 1.33 -14.50 -2.42
N GLY A 62 2.28 -15.06 -3.18
CA GLY A 62 1.96 -15.89 -4.35
C GLY A 62 1.57 -15.12 -5.61
N ILE A 63 1.71 -13.78 -5.62
CA ILE A 63 1.60 -12.98 -6.83
C ILE A 63 2.95 -13.01 -7.55
N THR A 64 3.05 -13.79 -8.61
CA THR A 64 4.29 -13.94 -9.40
C THR A 64 4.41 -12.91 -10.52
N GLU A 65 3.29 -12.35 -10.96
CA GLU A 65 3.24 -11.33 -12.02
C GLU A 65 3.35 -9.93 -11.42
N GLU A 66 4.41 -9.20 -11.78
CA GLU A 66 4.65 -7.82 -11.34
C GLU A 66 3.46 -6.90 -11.66
N GLN A 67 2.95 -6.93 -12.90
CA GLN A 67 1.82 -6.10 -13.31
C GLN A 67 0.55 -6.36 -12.48
N LYS A 68 0.33 -7.62 -12.08
CA LYS A 68 -0.81 -7.99 -11.23
C LYS A 68 -0.68 -7.37 -9.84
N LEU A 69 0.53 -7.36 -9.26
CA LEU A 69 0.78 -6.67 -7.99
C LEU A 69 0.55 -5.16 -8.11
N HIS A 70 1.06 -4.52 -9.16
CA HIS A 70 0.83 -3.08 -9.40
C HIS A 70 -0.65 -2.75 -9.55
N ASN A 71 -1.41 -3.58 -10.27
CA ASN A 71 -2.84 -3.38 -10.46
C ASN A 71 -3.60 -3.50 -9.12
N LEU A 72 -3.25 -4.49 -8.29
CA LEU A 72 -3.86 -4.67 -6.96
C LEU A 72 -3.56 -3.49 -6.03
N LEU A 73 -2.31 -2.99 -6.03
CA LEU A 73 -1.92 -1.83 -5.22
C LEU A 73 -2.62 -0.56 -5.69
N ASN A 74 -2.61 -0.28 -7.00
CA ASN A 74 -3.32 0.87 -7.57
C ASN A 74 -4.81 0.85 -7.23
N GLN A 75 -5.45 -0.33 -7.33
CA GLN A 75 -6.85 -0.48 -6.94
C GLN A 75 -7.06 -0.16 -5.46
N SER A 76 -6.23 -0.73 -4.57
CA SER A 76 -6.37 -0.55 -3.12
C SER A 76 -6.22 0.91 -2.69
N VAL A 77 -5.26 1.62 -3.30
CA VAL A 77 -5.02 3.04 -3.03
C VAL A 77 -6.16 3.90 -3.56
N LYS A 78 -6.66 3.65 -4.78
CA LYS A 78 -7.80 4.41 -5.34
C LYS A 78 -9.08 4.19 -4.54
N ASP A 79 -9.34 2.96 -4.12
CA ASP A 79 -10.53 2.61 -3.35
C ASP A 79 -10.54 3.24 -1.95
N SER A 80 -9.37 3.61 -1.40
CA SER A 80 -9.27 4.27 -0.09
C SER A 80 -9.42 5.79 -0.13
N TRP A 81 -9.41 6.42 -1.31
CA TRP A 81 -9.45 7.89 -1.43
C TRP A 81 -10.74 8.53 -0.91
N GLY A 82 -11.82 7.77 -0.76
CA GLY A 82 -13.07 8.26 -0.14
C GLY A 82 -13.00 8.48 1.38
N PHE A 83 -11.96 8.00 2.07
CA PHE A 83 -11.80 8.11 3.52
C PHE A 83 -10.58 8.92 3.98
N LEU A 84 -9.62 9.18 3.08
CA LEU A 84 -8.29 9.72 3.42
C LEU A 84 -8.01 11.13 2.89
N LYS A 85 -8.93 11.73 2.13
CA LYS A 85 -8.84 13.12 1.64
C LYS A 85 -10.03 13.91 2.18
N VAL A 86 -9.76 14.88 3.05
CA VAL A 86 -10.68 15.97 3.41
C VAL A 86 -10.12 17.26 2.87
#